data_AF-A0A0M3G8C0-F1
#
_entry.id   AF-A0A0M3G8C0-F1
#
_cell.length_a   1.000
_cell.length_b   1.000
_cell.length_c   1.000
_cell.angle_alpha   90.00
_cell.angle_beta   90.00
_cell.angle_gamma   90.00
#
_symmetry.space_group_name_H-M   'P 1'
#
loop_
_entity.id
_entity.type
_entity.pdbx_description
1 polymer ?
#
loop_
_entity_poly.entity_id
_entity_poly.type
_entity_poly.pdbx_seq_one_letter_code
_entity_poly.pdbx_strand_id
1 'polypeptide(L)'
;MTTKGRKVVTIIKQIIEGCPINKEWTASEFISTYWGIYKSDYKEDNSVNGGVFEQLLVLSLLREGIGPVYVQAKLAFVPNVILDIVLYNRRTPITISAKTSLRERWKQADLEAVATKYVHRDAKCYLLTLSESEVKTRRADRNSYMGIDKFILAHTTEYDQFINELKQIKISESETIKIIETDHHVYNKEIANEMYRISL
;
A
#
# COMPACT_ATOMS: atom_id res chain seq x y z
N MET A 1 2.26 6.67 -17.35
CA MET A 1 3.10 7.20 -16.26
C MET A 1 3.06 8.73 -16.27
N THR A 2 2.66 9.35 -15.16
CA THR A 2 2.66 10.82 -14.99
C THR A 2 4.08 11.39 -15.07
N THR A 3 4.24 12.69 -15.39
CA THR A 3 5.55 13.37 -15.42
C THR A 3 6.29 13.22 -14.09
N LYS A 4 5.55 13.29 -12.97
CA LYS A 4 6.07 13.05 -11.62
C LYS A 4 6.58 11.61 -11.44
N GLY A 5 5.82 10.60 -11.88
CA GLY A 5 6.25 9.20 -11.83
C GLY A 5 7.53 8.96 -12.62
N ARG A 6 7.69 9.61 -13.80
CA ARG A 6 8.93 9.53 -14.59
C ARG A 6 10.13 10.10 -13.82
N LYS A 7 9.97 11.27 -13.17
CA LYS A 7 11.02 11.87 -12.34
C LYS A 7 11.46 10.93 -11.20
N VAL A 8 10.52 10.34 -10.47
CA VAL A 8 10.83 9.40 -9.37
C VAL A 8 11.61 8.19 -9.88
N VAL A 9 11.16 7.57 -10.97
CA VAL A 9 11.85 6.40 -11.56
C VAL A 9 13.26 6.76 -12.02
N THR A 10 13.46 7.92 -12.65
CA THR A 10 14.78 8.38 -13.06
C THR A 10 15.72 8.56 -11.87
N ILE A 11 15.25 9.18 -10.78
CA ILE A 11 16.03 9.38 -9.55
C ILE A 11 16.46 8.04 -8.97
N ILE A 12 15.50 7.12 -8.77
CA ILE A 12 15.77 5.79 -8.20
C ILE A 12 16.77 5.02 -9.08
N LYS A 13 16.61 5.08 -10.41
CA LYS A 13 17.53 4.44 -11.35
C LYS A 13 18.95 4.98 -11.22
N GLN A 14 19.12 6.30 -11.18
CA GLN A 14 20.44 6.93 -11.02
C GLN A 14 21.11 6.56 -9.69
N ILE A 15 20.33 6.54 -8.60
CA ILE A 15 20.84 6.14 -7.28
C ILE A 15 21.32 4.68 -7.28
N ILE A 16 20.54 3.76 -7.87
CA ILE A 16 20.91 2.33 -7.93
C ILE A 16 22.09 2.09 -8.88
N GLU A 17 22.20 2.84 -9.98
CA GLU A 17 23.36 2.79 -10.88
C GLU A 17 24.65 3.25 -10.18
N GLY A 18 24.58 4.28 -9.34
CA GLY A 18 25.71 4.79 -8.56
C GLY A 18 26.05 3.94 -7.32
N CYS A 19 25.05 3.25 -6.75
CA CYS A 19 25.20 2.36 -5.60
C CYS A 19 24.38 1.08 -5.82
N PRO A 20 24.97 0.05 -6.44
CA PRO A 20 24.27 -1.21 -6.72
C PRO A 20 23.75 -1.87 -5.43
N ILE A 21 22.61 -2.57 -5.56
CA ILE A 21 21.93 -3.20 -4.42
C ILE A 21 22.85 -4.26 -3.79
N ASN A 22 23.19 -4.07 -2.52
CA ASN A 22 23.90 -5.08 -1.75
C ASN A 22 22.92 -6.18 -1.29
N LYS A 23 23.28 -7.45 -1.49
CA LYS A 23 22.46 -8.61 -1.11
C LYS A 23 22.49 -8.90 0.40
N GLU A 24 23.52 -8.44 1.10
CA GLU A 24 23.66 -8.67 2.54
C GLU A 24 22.86 -7.69 3.39
N TRP A 25 22.38 -6.59 2.81
CA TRP A 25 21.59 -5.62 3.56
C TRP A 25 20.30 -6.23 4.09
N THR A 26 19.94 -5.88 5.32
CA THR A 26 18.58 -6.05 5.81
C THR A 26 17.62 -5.13 5.04
N ALA A 27 16.31 -5.34 5.20
CA ALA A 27 15.33 -4.51 4.53
C ALA A 27 15.37 -3.05 5.03
N SER A 28 15.64 -2.84 6.32
CA SER A 28 15.79 -1.52 6.92
C SER A 28 17.11 -0.83 6.52
N GLU A 29 18.20 -1.59 6.35
CA GLU A 29 19.47 -1.10 5.81
C GLU A 29 19.33 -0.66 4.36
N PHE A 30 18.58 -1.42 3.54
CA PHE A 30 18.25 -1.04 2.18
C PHE A 30 17.51 0.32 2.15
N ILE A 31 16.47 0.49 2.98
CA ILE A 31 15.70 1.73 3.03
C ILE A 31 16.57 2.90 3.52
N SER A 32 17.27 2.73 4.63
CA SER A 32 18.08 3.79 5.23
C SER A 32 19.23 4.23 4.32
N THR A 33 19.90 3.29 3.65
CA THR A 33 20.99 3.59 2.71
C THR A 33 20.49 4.40 1.52
N TYR A 34 19.47 3.90 0.81
CA TYR A 34 18.99 4.58 -0.39
C TYR A 34 18.25 5.88 -0.09
N TRP A 35 17.54 5.95 1.03
CA TRP A 35 16.97 7.22 1.49
C TRP A 35 18.06 8.24 1.83
N GLY A 36 19.15 7.80 2.49
CA GLY A 36 20.31 8.64 2.80
C GLY A 36 20.96 9.23 1.55
N ILE A 37 21.24 8.40 0.54
CA ILE A 37 21.78 8.85 -0.76
C ILE A 37 20.84 9.86 -1.41
N TYR A 38 19.54 9.53 -1.49
CA TYR A 38 18.54 10.44 -2.05
C TYR A 38 18.54 11.82 -1.35
N LYS A 39 18.60 11.82 -0.02
CA LYS A 39 18.58 13.05 0.77
C LYS A 39 19.86 13.87 0.67
N SER A 40 21.00 13.22 0.40
CA SER A 40 22.28 13.88 0.13
C SER A 40 22.30 14.55 -1.24
N ASP A 41 21.87 13.81 -2.27
CA ASP A 41 22.15 14.17 -3.66
C ASP A 41 21.04 15.02 -4.30
N TYR A 42 19.84 15.02 -3.72
CA TYR A 42 18.67 15.69 -4.27
C TYR A 42 18.09 16.72 -3.29
N LYS A 43 17.76 17.90 -3.83
CA LYS A 43 17.09 18.96 -3.06
C LYS A 43 15.70 18.53 -2.60
N GLU A 44 15.28 19.07 -1.46
CA GLU A 44 13.99 18.74 -0.85
C GLU A 44 12.81 19.17 -1.73
N ASP A 45 12.10 18.19 -2.28
CA ASP A 45 10.81 18.37 -2.95
C ASP A 45 9.82 17.40 -2.30
N ASN A 46 8.96 17.93 -1.43
CA ASN A 46 8.02 17.13 -0.65
C ASN A 46 7.14 16.23 -1.52
N SER A 47 6.82 16.66 -2.74
CA SER A 47 6.01 15.88 -3.65
C SER A 47 6.79 14.67 -4.18
N VAL A 48 8.08 14.83 -4.49
CA VAL A 48 8.97 13.77 -4.98
C VAL A 48 9.40 12.84 -3.84
N ASN A 49 9.65 13.38 -2.65
CA ASN A 49 10.02 12.64 -1.44
C ASN A 49 9.04 11.48 -1.16
N GLY A 50 7.73 11.75 -1.23
CA GLY A 50 6.72 10.72 -1.01
C GLY A 50 6.80 9.60 -2.05
N GLY A 51 6.95 9.94 -3.33
CA GLY A 51 7.04 8.96 -4.41
C GLY A 51 8.32 8.15 -4.38
N VAL A 52 9.45 8.76 -4.02
CA VAL A 52 10.73 8.06 -3.83
C VAL A 52 10.61 7.07 -2.67
N PHE A 53 10.05 7.50 -1.53
CA PHE A 53 9.87 6.62 -0.39
C PHE A 53 8.94 5.44 -0.69
N GLU A 54 7.80 5.67 -1.33
CA GLU A 54 6.89 4.62 -1.80
C GLU A 54 7.61 3.62 -2.70
N GLN A 55 8.38 4.11 -3.68
CA GLN A 55 9.12 3.24 -4.61
C GLN A 55 10.22 2.43 -3.92
N LEU A 56 10.90 3.00 -2.92
CA LEU A 56 11.88 2.26 -2.12
C LEU A 56 11.24 1.14 -1.32
N LEU A 57 10.05 1.35 -0.75
CA LEU A 57 9.29 0.30 -0.07
C LEU A 57 8.90 -0.81 -1.04
N VAL A 58 8.41 -0.47 -2.25
CA VAL A 58 8.06 -1.46 -3.28
C VAL A 58 9.27 -2.30 -3.68
N LEU A 59 10.42 -1.66 -3.94
CA LEU A 59 11.65 -2.37 -4.29
C LEU A 59 12.16 -3.25 -3.15
N SER A 60 12.07 -2.77 -1.91
CA SER A 60 12.43 -3.56 -0.73
C SER A 60 11.55 -4.79 -0.59
N LEU A 61 10.22 -4.66 -0.71
CA LEU A 61 9.30 -5.81 -0.68
C LEU A 61 9.64 -6.84 -1.76
N LEU A 62 9.85 -6.40 -3.01
CA LEU A 62 10.17 -7.28 -4.12
C LEU A 62 11.54 -7.97 -3.94
N ARG A 63 12.55 -7.24 -3.45
CA ARG A 63 13.87 -7.80 -3.11
C ARG A 63 13.76 -8.92 -2.09
N GLU A 64 12.86 -8.76 -1.12
CA GLU A 64 12.61 -9.74 -0.06
C GLU A 64 11.71 -10.91 -0.50
N GLY A 65 11.34 -10.98 -1.78
CA GLY A 65 10.48 -12.04 -2.33
C GLY A 65 9.00 -11.87 -1.98
N ILE A 66 8.59 -10.67 -1.53
CA ILE A 66 7.21 -10.36 -1.16
C ILE A 66 6.53 -9.70 -2.37
N GLY A 67 5.66 -10.45 -3.02
CA GLY A 67 4.85 -9.95 -4.14
C GLY A 67 3.79 -10.97 -4.57
N PRO A 68 2.91 -10.60 -5.52
CA PRO A 68 2.87 -9.33 -6.26
C PRO A 68 2.56 -8.10 -5.41
N VAL A 69 3.04 -6.93 -5.84
CA VAL A 69 2.82 -5.64 -5.15
C VAL A 69 1.94 -4.76 -6.03
N TYR A 70 0.75 -4.41 -5.54
CA TYR A 70 -0.14 -3.47 -6.21
C TYR A 70 0.10 -2.06 -5.66
N VAL A 71 0.34 -1.08 -6.53
CA VAL A 71 0.57 0.32 -6.14
C VAL A 71 -0.56 1.23 -6.60
N GLN A 72 -0.84 2.28 -5.84
CA GLN A 72 -1.97 3.19 -6.10
C GLN A 72 -3.28 2.42 -6.36
N ALA A 73 -3.50 1.37 -5.57
CA ALA A 73 -4.49 0.34 -5.83
C ALA A 73 -5.87 0.76 -5.31
N LYS A 74 -6.90 0.36 -6.06
CA LYS A 74 -8.31 0.47 -5.64
C LYS A 74 -8.81 -0.94 -5.35
N LEU A 75 -9.15 -1.21 -4.09
CA LEU A 75 -9.80 -2.47 -3.73
C LEU A 75 -11.25 -2.46 -4.19
N ALA A 76 -11.73 -3.60 -4.68
CA ALA A 76 -13.12 -3.75 -5.10
C ALA A 76 -14.06 -3.44 -3.92
N PHE A 77 -15.14 -2.73 -4.20
CA PHE A 77 -16.16 -2.31 -3.23
C PHE A 77 -15.71 -1.37 -2.11
N VAL A 78 -14.42 -1.01 -2.02
CA VAL A 78 -13.94 0.03 -1.10
C VAL A 78 -14.09 1.39 -1.81
N PRO A 79 -15.07 2.22 -1.45
CA PRO A 79 -15.38 3.43 -2.20
C PRO A 79 -14.33 4.52 -1.93
N ASN A 80 -13.96 5.25 -2.99
CA ASN A 80 -13.19 6.51 -2.91
C ASN A 80 -11.85 6.44 -2.17
N VAL A 81 -11.24 5.25 -2.09
CA VAL A 81 -9.93 5.04 -1.48
C VAL A 81 -8.93 4.60 -2.56
N ILE A 82 -7.76 5.23 -2.56
CA ILE A 82 -6.60 4.83 -3.36
C ILE A 82 -5.48 4.53 -2.39
N LEU A 83 -5.10 3.26 -2.28
CA LEU A 83 -4.11 2.78 -1.34
C LEU A 83 -2.72 2.87 -1.96
N ASP A 84 -1.73 3.34 -1.21
CA ASP A 84 -0.36 3.47 -1.70
C ASP A 84 0.19 2.10 -2.14
N ILE A 85 0.12 1.09 -1.26
CA ILE A 85 0.57 -0.28 -1.53
C ILE A 85 -0.47 -1.29 -1.00
N VAL A 86 -0.76 -2.33 -1.80
CA VAL A 86 -1.58 -3.48 -1.41
C VAL A 86 -0.85 -4.78 -1.72
N LEU A 87 -0.78 -5.67 -0.74
CA LEU A 87 -0.37 -7.06 -0.90
C LEU A 87 -1.61 -7.93 -0.76
N TYR A 88 -2.01 -8.55 -1.86
CA TYR A 88 -3.25 -9.31 -1.88
C TYR A 88 -3.05 -10.68 -1.22
N ASN A 89 -3.93 -10.95 -0.27
CA ASN A 89 -4.21 -12.27 0.27
C ASN A 89 -5.73 -12.38 0.37
N ARG A 90 -6.28 -13.50 -0.10
CA ARG A 90 -7.74 -13.69 -0.18
C ARG A 90 -8.48 -13.49 1.15
N ARG A 91 -7.85 -13.87 2.27
CA ARG A 91 -8.45 -13.74 3.61
C ARG A 91 -8.11 -12.40 4.25
N THR A 92 -6.84 -12.00 4.14
CA THR A 92 -6.26 -10.97 4.99
C THR A 92 -5.45 -10.00 4.14
N PRO A 93 -6.08 -9.20 3.25
CA PRO A 93 -5.35 -8.28 2.40
C PRO A 93 -4.58 -7.28 3.28
N ILE A 94 -3.36 -6.96 2.87
CA ILE A 94 -2.48 -6.07 3.60
C ILE A 94 -2.37 -4.77 2.84
N THR A 95 -2.62 -3.67 3.52
CA THR A 95 -2.46 -2.32 2.98
C THR A 95 -1.34 -1.61 3.70
N ILE A 96 -0.53 -0.87 2.96
CA ILE A 96 0.58 -0.09 3.48
C ILE A 96 0.41 1.34 2.97
N SER A 97 0.22 2.28 3.88
CA SER A 97 0.29 3.71 3.60
C SER A 97 1.72 4.20 3.83
N ALA A 98 2.33 4.83 2.83
CA ALA A 98 3.71 5.30 2.87
C ALA A 98 3.73 6.82 3.10
N LYS A 99 4.38 7.27 4.18
CA LYS A 99 4.47 8.70 4.51
C LYS A 99 5.85 9.04 5.06
N THR A 100 6.57 9.97 4.44
CA THR A 100 7.89 10.42 4.95
C THR A 100 7.78 11.17 6.28
N SER A 101 6.71 11.93 6.45
CA SER A 101 6.26 12.51 7.73
C SER A 101 4.75 12.29 7.87
N LEU A 102 4.25 12.24 9.10
CA LEU A 102 2.86 11.98 9.46
C LEU A 102 2.02 13.27 9.49
N ARG A 103 2.45 14.30 10.22
CA ARG A 103 1.68 15.52 10.49
C ARG A 103 0.21 15.22 10.83
N GLU A 104 -0.76 15.80 10.14
CA GLU A 104 -2.18 15.42 10.18
C GLU A 104 -2.55 14.31 9.18
N ARG A 105 -1.68 14.02 8.21
CA ARG A 105 -1.94 13.10 7.09
C ARG A 105 -2.07 11.64 7.50
N TRP A 106 -1.61 11.25 8.70
CA TRP A 106 -1.91 9.92 9.24
C TRP A 106 -3.42 9.71 9.45
N LYS A 107 -4.21 10.79 9.66
CA LYS A 107 -5.67 10.69 9.77
C LYS A 107 -6.31 10.22 8.47
N GLN A 108 -5.75 10.64 7.33
CA GLN A 108 -6.21 10.16 6.03
C GLN A 108 -5.95 8.66 5.89
N ALA A 109 -4.73 8.22 6.20
CA ALA A 109 -4.39 6.79 6.19
C ALA A 109 -5.26 5.98 7.16
N ASP A 110 -5.66 6.56 8.29
CA ASP A 110 -6.57 5.91 9.24
C ASP A 110 -7.99 5.77 8.66
N LEU A 111 -8.51 6.80 8.00
CA LEU A 111 -9.81 6.74 7.31
C LEU A 111 -9.79 5.72 6.16
N GLU A 112 -8.71 5.67 5.38
CA GLU A 112 -8.51 4.67 4.32
C GLU A 112 -8.49 3.25 4.89
N ALA A 113 -7.83 3.05 6.04
CA ALA A 113 -7.79 1.79 6.75
C ALA A 113 -9.16 1.38 7.30
N VAL A 114 -9.92 2.32 7.88
CA VAL A 114 -11.30 2.08 8.34
C VAL A 114 -12.19 1.67 7.17
N ALA A 115 -12.15 2.39 6.05
CA ALA A 115 -12.92 2.07 4.86
C ALA A 115 -12.54 0.69 4.28
N THR A 116 -11.25 0.36 4.27
CA THR A 116 -10.77 -0.97 3.87
C THR A 116 -11.34 -2.04 4.78
N LYS A 117 -11.27 -1.86 6.10
CA LYS A 117 -11.77 -2.81 7.11
C LYS A 117 -13.30 -2.90 7.17
N TYR A 118 -14.02 -1.96 6.58
CA TYR A 118 -15.46 -2.04 6.43
C TYR A 118 -15.86 -3.11 5.39
N VAL A 119 -15.06 -3.27 4.34
CA VAL A 119 -15.29 -4.26 3.27
C VAL A 119 -14.51 -5.56 3.53
N HIS A 120 -13.25 -5.44 3.92
CA HIS A 120 -12.33 -6.54 4.19
C HIS A 120 -12.03 -6.56 5.70
N ARG A 121 -12.93 -7.15 6.49
CA ARG A 121 -12.92 -7.04 7.95
C ARG A 121 -11.60 -7.43 8.61
N ASP A 122 -10.92 -8.42 8.05
CA ASP A 122 -9.66 -8.95 8.59
C ASP A 122 -8.41 -8.27 8.00
N ALA A 123 -8.57 -7.28 7.11
CA ALA A 123 -7.46 -6.59 6.48
C ALA A 123 -6.47 -6.02 7.51
N LYS A 124 -5.17 -6.09 7.19
CA LYS A 124 -4.11 -5.50 8.01
C LYS A 124 -3.62 -4.21 7.36
N CYS A 125 -3.78 -3.10 8.06
CA CYS A 125 -3.51 -1.77 7.56
C CYS A 125 -2.33 -1.16 8.33
N TYR A 126 -1.21 -0.96 7.65
CA TYR A 126 0.02 -0.46 8.24
C TYR A 126 0.36 0.93 7.70
N LEU A 127 0.97 1.77 8.54
CA LEU A 127 1.54 3.03 8.10
C LEU A 127 3.06 2.98 8.28
N LEU A 128 3.79 3.00 7.17
CA LEU A 128 5.25 3.03 7.16
C LEU A 128 5.76 4.46 7.01
N THR A 129 6.76 4.80 7.82
CA THR A 129 7.32 6.16 7.87
C THR A 129 8.79 6.16 8.30
N LEU A 130 9.43 7.31 8.15
CA LEU A 130 10.79 7.57 8.63
C LEU A 130 10.79 8.50 9.86
N SER A 131 9.62 8.94 10.31
CA SER A 131 9.46 9.99 11.33
C SER A 131 9.32 9.42 12.74
N GLU A 132 10.44 9.21 13.42
CA GLU A 132 10.49 8.59 14.76
C GLU A 132 9.69 9.36 15.82
N SER A 133 9.85 10.69 15.87
CA SER A 133 9.20 11.54 16.88
C SER A 133 7.68 11.55 16.73
N GLU A 134 7.18 11.57 15.50
CA GLU A 134 5.74 11.53 15.24
C GLU A 134 5.17 10.14 15.56
N VAL A 135 5.86 9.06 15.20
CA VAL A 135 5.47 7.68 15.57
C VAL A 135 5.42 7.51 17.08
N LYS A 136 6.44 7.98 17.81
CA LYS A 136 6.45 7.95 19.28
C LYS A 136 5.23 8.64 19.86
N THR A 137 4.90 9.83 19.33
CA THR A 137 3.72 10.59 19.75
C THR A 137 2.43 9.82 19.47
N ARG A 138 2.28 9.22 18.28
CA ARG A 138 1.07 8.45 17.92
C ARG A 138 0.91 7.19 18.76
N ARG A 139 2.00 6.47 19.03
CA ARG A 139 1.96 5.25 19.86
C ARG A 139 1.63 5.53 21.32
N ALA A 140 1.90 6.74 21.82
CA ALA A 140 1.55 7.16 23.17
C ALA A 140 0.03 7.36 23.36
N ASP A 141 -0.71 7.67 22.29
CA ASP A 141 -2.15 7.82 22.29
C ASP A 141 -2.80 6.85 21.30
N ARG A 142 -2.91 5.57 21.70
CA ARG A 142 -3.48 4.52 20.86
C ARG A 142 -4.96 4.72 20.54
N ASN A 143 -5.68 5.52 21.32
CA ASN A 143 -7.08 5.83 21.06
C ASN A 143 -7.23 6.89 19.95
N SER A 144 -6.13 7.48 19.46
CA SER A 144 -6.17 8.51 18.42
C SER A 144 -6.39 7.98 17.00
N TYR A 145 -6.29 6.67 16.77
CA TYR A 145 -6.49 6.02 15.47
C TYR A 145 -7.24 4.69 15.64
N MET A 146 -8.01 4.31 14.62
CA MET A 146 -8.93 3.16 14.69
C MET A 146 -8.67 2.10 13.61
N GLY A 147 -8.33 2.55 12.41
CA GLY A 147 -8.13 1.69 11.25
C GLY A 147 -6.72 1.13 11.17
N ILE A 148 -5.70 1.93 11.49
CA ILE A 148 -4.28 1.52 11.39
C ILE A 148 -3.95 0.50 12.49
N ASP A 149 -3.39 -0.65 12.11
CA ASP A 149 -2.94 -1.68 13.05
C ASP A 149 -1.60 -1.31 13.70
N LYS A 150 -0.66 -0.75 12.92
CA LYS A 150 0.67 -0.38 13.42
C LYS A 150 1.31 0.71 12.57
N PHE A 151 1.93 1.68 13.24
CA PHE A 151 2.92 2.58 12.65
C PHE A 151 4.27 1.88 12.67
N ILE A 152 5.03 1.88 11.58
CA ILE A 152 6.30 1.15 11.47
C ILE A 152 7.38 2.10 10.95
N LEU A 153 8.54 2.11 11.61
CA LEU A 153 9.70 2.87 11.17
C LEU A 153 10.47 2.08 10.11
N ALA A 154 10.45 2.56 8.87
CA ALA A 154 10.97 1.84 7.70
C ALA A 154 12.51 1.74 7.68
N HIS A 155 13.21 2.62 8.41
CA HIS A 155 14.67 2.68 8.49
C HIS A 155 15.23 2.03 9.75
N THR A 156 14.44 1.27 10.49
CA THR A 156 14.88 0.59 11.72
C THR A 156 14.53 -0.89 11.68
N THR A 157 15.01 -1.65 12.67
CA THR A 157 14.74 -3.09 12.82
C THR A 157 13.26 -3.44 12.93
N GLU A 158 12.38 -2.47 13.22
CA GLU A 158 10.93 -2.67 13.17
C GLU A 158 10.46 -3.08 11.76
N TYR A 159 11.10 -2.55 10.72
CA TYR A 159 10.79 -2.91 9.35
C TYR A 159 11.31 -4.31 8.99
N ASP A 160 12.47 -4.71 9.51
CA ASP A 160 12.98 -6.07 9.31
C ASP A 160 12.05 -7.12 9.93
N GLN A 161 11.54 -6.84 11.14
CA GLN A 161 10.54 -7.67 11.79
C GLN A 161 9.25 -7.75 10.96
N PHE A 162 8.77 -6.61 10.46
CA PHE A 162 7.60 -6.55 9.61
C PHE A 162 7.77 -7.37 8.31
N ILE A 163 8.93 -7.28 7.66
CA ILE A 163 9.25 -8.08 6.48
C ILE A 163 9.24 -9.58 6.81
N ASN A 164 9.81 -9.97 7.95
CA ASN A 164 9.78 -11.37 8.39
C ASN A 164 8.36 -11.88 8.66
N GLU A 165 7.48 -11.04 9.23
CA GLU A 165 6.05 -11.33 9.39
C GLU A 165 5.37 -11.51 8.01
N LEU A 166 5.61 -10.59 7.07
CA LEU A 166 5.05 -10.65 5.72
C LEU A 166 5.47 -11.90 4.94
N LYS A 167 6.71 -12.35 5.11
CA LYS A 167 7.24 -13.58 4.49
C LYS A 167 6.49 -14.85 4.91
N GLN A 168 5.80 -14.83 6.06
CA GLN A 168 4.98 -15.96 6.52
C GLN A 168 3.59 -15.97 5.86
N ILE A 169 3.24 -14.93 5.10
CA ILE A 169 1.92 -14.77 4.51
C ILE A 169 2.01 -15.09 3.02
N LYS A 170 1.11 -15.96 2.54
CA LYS A 170 1.00 -16.25 1.11
C LYS A 170 0.37 -15.07 0.39
N ILE A 171 1.19 -14.22 -0.20
CA ILE A 171 0.77 -13.17 -1.13
C ILE A 171 0.57 -13.78 -2.52
N SER A 172 -0.47 -13.35 -3.23
CA SER A 172 -0.80 -13.85 -4.56
C SER A 172 -1.40 -12.76 -5.44
N GLU A 173 -1.55 -13.04 -6.72
CA GLU A 173 -2.37 -12.19 -7.59
C GLU A 173 -3.83 -12.18 -7.11
N SER A 174 -4.51 -11.06 -7.34
CA SER A 174 -5.92 -10.87 -7.03
C SER A 174 -6.83 -11.68 -7.96
N GLU A 175 -7.85 -12.30 -7.40
CA GLU A 175 -8.92 -12.95 -8.17
C GLU A 175 -9.76 -11.90 -8.93
N THR A 176 -10.40 -12.32 -10.03
CA THR A 176 -11.44 -11.50 -10.69
C THR A 176 -12.77 -11.71 -9.98
N ILE A 177 -13.48 -10.63 -9.68
CA ILE A 177 -14.77 -10.67 -8.98
C ILE A 177 -15.91 -10.41 -9.95
N LYS A 178 -16.88 -11.32 -10.02
CA LYS A 178 -18.19 -11.07 -10.65
C LYS A 178 -19.08 -10.33 -9.64
N ILE A 179 -19.67 -9.21 -10.06
CA ILE A 179 -20.55 -8.39 -9.20
C ILE A 179 -21.89 -9.09 -8.95
N ILE A 180 -22.41 -9.76 -9.98
CA ILE A 180 -23.63 -10.57 -9.91
C ILE A 180 -23.22 -11.99 -10.31
N GLU A 181 -23.36 -12.94 -9.39
CA GLU A 181 -23.05 -14.34 -9.65
C GLU A 181 -24.21 -15.07 -10.37
N THR A 182 -25.44 -14.59 -10.16
CA THR A 182 -26.66 -15.17 -10.74
C THR A 182 -26.93 -14.61 -12.14
N ASP A 183 -26.71 -15.42 -13.16
CA ASP A 183 -26.97 -15.09 -14.57
C ASP A 183 -28.35 -15.58 -15.07
N HIS A 184 -28.98 -16.53 -14.38
CA HIS A 184 -30.23 -17.16 -14.83
C HIS A 184 -31.53 -16.61 -14.19
N HIS A 185 -31.45 -15.60 -13.32
CA HIS A 185 -32.61 -14.98 -12.67
C HIS A 185 -32.71 -13.48 -12.99
N VAL A 186 -32.54 -13.14 -14.26
CA VAL A 186 -32.69 -11.77 -14.75
C VAL A 186 -34.04 -11.64 -15.46
N TYR A 187 -34.90 -10.77 -14.96
CA TYR A 187 -36.10 -10.37 -15.69
C TYR A 187 -35.81 -9.06 -16.40
N ASN A 188 -35.85 -9.11 -17.72
CA ASN A 188 -35.90 -7.93 -18.57
C ASN A 188 -37.25 -7.88 -19.29
N LYS A 189 -37.51 -6.80 -20.04
CA LYS A 189 -38.79 -6.63 -20.73
C LYS A 189 -39.07 -7.77 -21.72
N GLU A 190 -38.06 -8.24 -22.44
CA GLU A 190 -38.22 -9.35 -23.39
C GLU A 190 -38.66 -10.63 -22.67
N ILE A 191 -37.93 -11.04 -21.62
CA ILE A 191 -38.22 -12.23 -20.83
C ILE A 191 -39.60 -12.13 -20.18
N ALA A 192 -39.98 -10.96 -19.65
CA ALA A 192 -41.28 -10.76 -19.01
C ALA A 192 -42.43 -10.78 -20.03
N ASN A 193 -42.27 -10.14 -21.19
CA ASN A 193 -43.27 -10.15 -22.26
C ASN A 193 -43.48 -11.55 -22.81
N GLU A 194 -42.41 -12.33 -23.00
CA GLU A 194 -42.46 -13.72 -23.44
C GLU A 194 -43.12 -14.63 -22.39
N MET A 195 -42.64 -14.57 -21.14
CA MET A 195 -43.07 -15.45 -20.07
C MET A 195 -44.54 -15.25 -19.68
N TYR A 196 -44.98 -13.99 -19.61
CA TYR A 196 -46.34 -13.66 -19.17
C TYR A 196 -47.30 -13.32 -20.31
N ARG A 197 -46.83 -13.29 -21.56
CA ARG A 197 -47.62 -12.91 -22.75
C ARG A 197 -48.24 -11.52 -22.61
N ILE A 198 -47.45 -10.57 -22.11
CA ILE A 198 -47.83 -9.17 -21.89
C ILE A 198 -46.96 -8.23 -22.74
N SER A 199 -47.27 -6.93 -22.72
CA SER A 199 -46.49 -5.88 -23.37
C SER A 199 -46.14 -4.77 -22.36
N LEU A 200 -44.96 -4.88 -21.73
CA LEU A 200 -44.35 -3.90 -20.81
C LEU A 200 -43.44 -2.88 -21.53
#